data_AF-A0A497JB39-F1
#
_entry.id   AF-A0A497JB39-F1
#
_cell.length_a   1.000
_cell.length_b   1.000
_cell.length_c   1.000
_cell.angle_alpha   90.00
_cell.angle_beta   90.00
_cell.angle_gamma   90.00
#
_symmetry.space_group_name_H-M   'P 1'
#
loop_
_entity.id
_entity.type
_entity.pdbx_description
1 polymer ?
#
loop_
_entity_poly.entity_id
_entity_poly.type
_entity_poly.pdbx_seq_one_letter_code
_entity_poly.pdbx_strand_id
1 'polypeptide(L)'
;MLREVEMIKSGKKLKDYIAEDIRFKLVINGKSFTFRISPTLKEEFVIGYCFGEGLIENLEDFKEIKIEKDVAKVKINIKKRKLFKINSDLVVSYKEIIESMERLKNESEAWRKTGGVHISAIVSGEEFILVEDINRHACIDKLLGIALKRSLKFSNSYVVCSGRLSEGRVKKIIMAGVPIIASMAAPLFSGIECAKKYGLTLAGFVRNGKINIYSCPERIRNEV
;
A
#
# COMPACT_ATOMS: atom_id res chain seq x y z
N MET A 1 14.37 -7.55 -6.56
CA MET A 1 13.86 -6.16 -6.55
C MET A 1 14.76 -5.27 -7.39
N LEU A 2 16.07 -5.28 -7.14
CA LEU A 2 17.04 -4.56 -7.96
C LEU A 2 17.75 -5.50 -8.93
N ARG A 3 18.01 -5.04 -10.15
CA ARG A 3 18.82 -5.74 -11.14
C ARG A 3 19.87 -4.79 -11.70
N GLU A 4 21.12 -5.24 -11.73
CA GLU A 4 22.20 -4.49 -12.37
C GLU A 4 22.11 -4.68 -13.89
N VAL A 5 22.25 -3.59 -14.64
CA VAL A 5 22.27 -3.56 -16.10
C VAL A 5 23.40 -2.66 -16.60
N GLU A 6 23.84 -2.89 -17.83
CA GLU A 6 24.72 -1.97 -18.53
C GLU A 6 23.88 -0.89 -19.24
N MET A 7 24.33 0.36 -19.18
CA MET A 7 23.71 1.48 -19.88
C MET A 7 24.76 2.48 -20.39
N ILE A 8 24.33 3.38 -21.27
CA ILE A 8 25.18 4.46 -21.79
C ILE A 8 24.68 5.78 -21.22
N LYS A 9 25.43 6.38 -20.28
CA LYS A 9 25.15 7.72 -19.75
C LYS A 9 25.97 8.74 -20.53
N SER A 10 25.30 9.50 -21.38
CA SER A 10 25.93 10.57 -22.17
C SER A 10 27.19 10.09 -22.93
N GLY A 11 27.08 8.96 -23.62
CA GLY A 11 28.18 8.37 -24.41
C GLY A 11 29.14 7.46 -23.63
N LYS A 12 29.02 7.33 -22.31
CA LYS A 12 29.89 6.46 -21.49
C LYS A 12 29.14 5.19 -21.04
N LYS A 13 29.72 4.02 -21.28
CA LYS A 13 29.23 2.75 -20.73
C LYS A 13 29.42 2.73 -19.22
N LEU A 14 28.34 2.47 -18.49
CA LEU A 14 28.30 2.39 -17.03
C LEU A 14 27.36 1.25 -16.61
N LYS A 15 27.44 0.89 -15.33
CA LYS A 15 26.46 0.04 -14.67
C LYS A 15 25.39 0.90 -14.00
N ASP A 16 24.16 0.41 -14.00
CA ASP A 16 23.02 1.04 -13.32
C ASP A 16 22.15 -0.02 -12.64
N TYR A 17 21.36 0.39 -11.66
CA TYR A 17 20.38 -0.45 -10.99
C TYR A 17 18.98 -0.07 -11.45
N ILE A 18 18.22 -1.07 -11.89
CA ILE A 18 16.81 -0.90 -12.25
C ILE A 18 15.92 -1.73 -11.33
N ALA A 19 14.66 -1.31 -11.21
CA ALA A 19 13.64 -2.10 -10.55
C ALA A 19 13.24 -3.28 -11.45
N GLU A 20 13.27 -4.49 -10.90
CA GLU A 20 12.87 -5.70 -11.59
C GLU A 20 11.36 -5.94 -11.43
N ASP A 21 10.67 -6.14 -12.54
CA ASP A 21 9.29 -6.56 -12.57
C ASP A 21 9.10 -7.96 -13.19
N ILE A 22 8.13 -8.69 -12.66
CA ILE A 22 7.74 -10.01 -13.14
C ILE A 22 6.28 -10.00 -13.60
N ARG A 23 5.93 -10.90 -14.52
CA ARG A 23 4.52 -11.19 -14.82
C ARG A 23 4.03 -12.22 -13.81
N PHE A 24 3.22 -11.80 -12.85
CA PHE A 24 2.68 -12.67 -11.81
C PHE A 24 1.23 -13.05 -12.11
N LYS A 25 0.93 -14.35 -12.13
CA LYS A 25 -0.41 -14.89 -12.37
C LYS A 25 -1.03 -15.31 -11.05
N LEU A 26 -2.21 -14.79 -10.75
CA LEU A 26 -2.99 -15.13 -9.55
C LEU A 26 -4.27 -15.84 -9.96
N VAL A 27 -4.47 -17.07 -9.48
CA VAL A 27 -5.65 -17.89 -9.78
C VAL A 27 -6.42 -18.13 -8.48
N ILE A 28 -7.56 -17.47 -8.32
CA ILE A 28 -8.42 -17.56 -7.12
C ILE A 28 -9.67 -18.35 -7.47
N ASN A 29 -9.90 -19.49 -6.83
CA ASN A 29 -11.06 -20.37 -7.08
C ASN A 29 -11.31 -20.63 -8.58
N GLY A 30 -10.22 -20.82 -9.35
CA GLY A 30 -10.25 -21.06 -10.80
C GLY A 30 -10.26 -19.79 -11.68
N LYS A 31 -10.54 -18.60 -11.13
CA LYS A 31 -10.50 -17.33 -11.87
C LYS A 31 -9.09 -16.77 -11.91
N SER A 32 -8.60 -16.44 -13.11
CA SER A 32 -7.23 -15.97 -13.34
C SER A 32 -7.13 -14.46 -13.48
N PHE A 33 -6.09 -13.89 -12.89
CA PHE A 33 -5.69 -12.49 -12.99
C PHE A 33 -4.18 -12.43 -13.30
N THR A 34 -3.71 -11.35 -13.90
CA THR A 34 -2.29 -11.17 -14.22
C THR A 34 -1.84 -9.76 -13.88
N PHE A 35 -0.71 -9.67 -13.21
CA PHE A 35 -0.14 -8.43 -12.70
C PHE A 35 1.32 -8.29 -13.12
N ARG A 36 1.80 -7.05 -13.15
CA ARG A 36 3.22 -6.74 -13.11
C ARG A 36 3.53 -6.25 -11.70
N ILE A 37 4.35 -7.01 -10.97
CA ILE A 37 4.74 -6.72 -9.59
C ILE A 37 6.25 -6.95 -9.43
N SER A 38 6.82 -6.49 -8.32
CA SER A 38 8.19 -6.88 -7.96
C SER A 38 8.25 -8.35 -7.50
N PRO A 39 9.39 -9.05 -7.65
CA PRO A 39 9.50 -10.47 -7.37
C PRO A 39 9.48 -10.85 -5.88
N THR A 40 9.48 -9.86 -4.97
CA THR A 40 9.45 -10.06 -3.52
C THR A 40 8.01 -10.06 -3.00
N LEU A 41 7.79 -10.56 -1.77
CA LEU A 41 6.51 -10.45 -1.07
C LEU A 41 5.29 -10.98 -1.87
N LYS A 42 5.48 -12.11 -2.58
CA LYS A 42 4.44 -12.70 -3.44
C LYS A 42 3.27 -13.22 -2.63
N GLU A 43 3.52 -13.83 -1.49
CA GLU A 43 2.47 -14.35 -0.61
C GLU A 43 1.66 -13.19 0.00
N GLU A 44 2.34 -12.16 0.48
CA GLU A 44 1.74 -10.96 1.03
C GLU A 44 0.91 -10.21 -0.01
N PHE A 45 1.37 -10.15 -1.27
CA PHE A 45 0.58 -9.65 -2.38
C PHE A 45 -0.73 -10.42 -2.53
N VAL A 46 -0.70 -11.76 -2.52
CA VAL A 46 -1.90 -12.61 -2.64
C VAL A 46 -2.87 -12.37 -1.49
N ILE A 47 -2.34 -12.36 -0.26
CA ILE A 47 -3.13 -12.16 0.96
C ILE A 47 -3.80 -10.79 0.92
N GLY A 48 -3.02 -9.74 0.73
CA GLY A 48 -3.54 -8.39 0.76
C GLY A 48 -4.39 -8.02 -0.45
N TYR A 49 -4.17 -8.63 -1.62
CA TYR A 49 -5.10 -8.51 -2.75
C TYR A 49 -6.46 -9.08 -2.36
N CYS A 50 -6.51 -10.31 -1.86
CA CYS A 50 -7.78 -10.92 -1.46
C CYS A 50 -8.48 -10.12 -0.34
N PHE A 51 -7.72 -9.66 0.64
CA PHE A 51 -8.24 -8.88 1.76
C PHE A 51 -8.73 -7.48 1.33
N GLY A 52 -7.92 -6.76 0.55
CA GLY A 52 -8.22 -5.41 0.08
C GLY A 52 -9.37 -5.36 -0.93
N GLU A 53 -9.59 -6.43 -1.69
CA GLU A 53 -10.77 -6.61 -2.55
C GLU A 53 -12.01 -7.12 -1.78
N GLY A 54 -11.89 -7.40 -0.48
CA GLY A 54 -12.99 -7.86 0.37
C GLY A 54 -13.42 -9.31 0.12
N LEU A 55 -12.55 -10.11 -0.54
CA LEU A 55 -12.76 -11.53 -0.84
C LEU A 55 -12.56 -12.42 0.39
N ILE A 56 -11.84 -11.91 1.40
CA ILE A 56 -11.61 -12.55 2.70
C ILE A 56 -11.73 -11.52 3.82
N GLU A 57 -11.95 -12.00 5.03
CA GLU A 57 -11.95 -11.21 6.26
C GLU A 57 -10.68 -11.44 7.07
N ASN A 58 -10.19 -12.68 7.13
CA ASN A 58 -9.01 -13.05 7.89
C ASN A 58 -8.21 -14.16 7.16
N LEU A 59 -7.11 -14.59 7.76
CA LEU A 59 -6.24 -15.63 7.16
C LEU A 59 -6.89 -17.02 7.14
N GLU A 60 -7.85 -17.29 8.02
CA GLU A 60 -8.53 -18.60 8.11
C GLU A 60 -9.47 -18.85 6.91
N ASP A 61 -9.84 -17.79 6.19
CA ASP A 61 -10.60 -17.92 4.94
C ASP A 61 -9.78 -18.55 3.81
N PHE A 62 -8.45 -18.66 3.94
CA PHE A 62 -7.61 -19.42 3.01
C PHE A 62 -7.68 -20.91 3.31
N LYS A 63 -8.13 -21.68 2.32
CA LYS A 63 -8.06 -23.15 2.36
C LYS A 63 -6.72 -23.67 1.85
N GLU A 64 -6.15 -22.96 0.87
CA GLU A 64 -4.90 -23.36 0.22
C GLU A 64 -4.26 -22.14 -0.43
N ILE A 65 -2.97 -21.92 -0.20
CA ILE A 65 -2.13 -21.00 -0.94
C ILE A 65 -0.95 -21.80 -1.49
N LYS A 66 -0.83 -21.89 -2.82
CA LYS A 66 0.31 -22.52 -3.51
C LYS A 66 0.95 -21.52 -4.45
N ILE A 67 2.24 -21.23 -4.21
CA ILE A 67 3.02 -20.30 -5.03
C ILE A 67 4.19 -21.07 -5.63
N GLU A 68 4.20 -21.19 -6.95
CA GLU A 68 5.28 -21.80 -7.71
C GLU A 68 5.79 -20.78 -8.72
N LYS A 69 7.06 -20.37 -8.57
CA LYS A 69 7.68 -19.29 -9.35
C LYS A 69 6.83 -18.01 -9.32
N ASP A 70 6.18 -17.67 -10.43
CA ASP A 70 5.39 -16.45 -10.62
C ASP A 70 3.90 -16.75 -10.78
N VAL A 71 3.45 -17.93 -10.33
CA VAL A 71 2.06 -18.34 -10.34
C VAL A 71 1.59 -18.68 -8.94
N ALA A 72 0.56 -17.98 -8.46
CA ALA A 72 -0.16 -18.32 -7.25
C ALA A 72 -1.51 -18.97 -7.60
N LYS A 73 -1.78 -20.14 -7.04
CA LYS A 73 -3.09 -20.80 -7.03
C LYS A 73 -3.62 -20.77 -5.61
N VAL A 74 -4.80 -20.20 -5.45
CA VAL A 74 -5.41 -19.96 -4.14
C VAL A 74 -6.84 -20.50 -4.12
N LYS A 75 -7.16 -21.20 -3.05
CA LYS A 75 -8.54 -21.56 -2.71
C LYS A 75 -8.94 -20.80 -1.46
N ILE A 76 -10.03 -20.05 -1.57
CA ILE A 76 -10.56 -19.23 -0.49
C ILE A 76 -12.03 -19.51 -0.26
N ASN A 77 -12.46 -19.36 0.98
CA ASN A 77 -13.86 -19.18 1.31
C ASN A 77 -14.26 -17.73 1.01
N ILE A 78 -14.94 -17.50 -0.12
CA ILE A 78 -15.23 -16.13 -0.58
C ILE A 78 -16.16 -15.43 0.42
N LYS A 79 -15.67 -14.31 0.95
CA LYS A 79 -16.48 -13.28 1.60
C LYS A 79 -16.89 -12.24 0.56
N LYS A 80 -18.03 -11.59 0.81
CA LYS A 80 -18.51 -10.45 0.03
C LYS A 80 -18.58 -9.23 0.93
N ARG A 81 -17.42 -8.82 1.44
CA ARG A 81 -17.35 -7.69 2.37
C ARG A 81 -17.77 -6.40 1.67
N LYS A 82 -18.61 -5.63 2.34
CA LYS A 82 -19.01 -4.30 1.88
C LYS A 82 -18.11 -3.28 2.55
N LEU A 83 -17.85 -2.18 1.86
CA LEU A 83 -17.21 -1.02 2.48
C LEU A 83 -18.11 -0.50 3.61
N PHE A 84 -17.47 -0.04 4.67
CA PHE A 84 -18.12 0.49 5.87
C PHE A 84 -17.57 1.89 6.16
N LYS A 85 -18.33 2.67 6.94
CA LYS A 85 -17.83 3.95 7.45
C LYS A 85 -16.75 3.68 8.49
N ILE A 86 -15.60 4.33 8.32
CA ILE A 86 -14.52 4.26 9.31
C ILE A 86 -14.94 5.01 10.56
N ASN A 87 -14.95 4.27 11.68
CA ASN A 87 -15.05 4.83 13.01
C ASN A 87 -13.74 4.51 13.76
N SER A 88 -13.03 5.55 14.18
CA SER A 88 -11.74 5.44 14.85
C SER A 88 -11.44 6.76 15.56
N ASP A 89 -10.97 6.62 16.79
CA ASP A 89 -10.50 7.71 17.66
C ASP A 89 -9.01 8.00 17.49
N LEU A 90 -8.33 7.34 16.53
CA LEU A 90 -6.93 7.60 16.24
C LEU A 90 -6.75 9.07 15.83
N VAL A 91 -5.85 9.74 16.52
CA VAL A 91 -5.38 11.08 16.19
C VAL A 91 -3.87 11.02 16.01
N VAL A 92 -3.38 11.58 14.91
CA VAL A 92 -1.96 11.61 14.57
C VAL A 92 -1.52 13.06 14.38
N SER A 93 -0.34 13.42 14.87
CA SER A 93 0.17 14.78 14.71
C SER A 93 0.60 15.08 13.27
N TYR A 94 0.59 16.36 12.88
CA TYR A 94 1.15 16.78 11.59
C TYR A 94 2.61 16.36 11.45
N LYS A 95 3.38 16.53 12.54
CA LYS A 95 4.79 16.17 12.63
C LYS A 95 5.00 14.69 12.35
N GLU A 96 4.21 13.82 12.98
CA GLU A 96 4.32 12.37 12.83
C GLU A 96 4.03 11.90 11.40
N ILE A 97 3.02 12.46 10.73
CA ILE A 97 2.75 12.16 9.31
C ILE A 97 3.93 12.59 8.42
N ILE A 98 4.48 13.78 8.66
CA ILE A 98 5.61 14.32 7.89
C ILE A 98 6.86 13.47 8.11
N GLU A 99 7.21 13.17 9.36
CA GLU A 99 8.36 12.34 9.72
C GLU A 99 8.23 10.91 9.15
N SER A 100 7.03 10.33 9.19
CA SER A 100 6.75 9.04 8.57
C SER A 100 6.96 9.07 7.06
N MET A 101 6.60 10.17 6.39
CA MET A 101 6.80 10.33 4.95
C MET A 101 8.28 10.51 4.60
N GLU A 102 9.05 11.22 5.42
CA GLU A 102 10.50 11.33 5.25
C GLU A 102 11.20 10.00 5.50
N ARG A 103 10.84 9.31 6.59
CA ARG A 103 11.31 7.95 6.90
C ARG A 103 11.04 6.99 5.75
N LEU A 104 9.82 7.00 5.20
CA LEU A 104 9.44 6.20 4.04
C LEU A 104 10.40 6.41 2.86
N LYS A 105 10.69 7.66 2.48
CA LYS A 105 11.61 7.96 1.36
C LYS A 105 13.05 7.52 1.66
N ASN A 106 13.50 7.71 2.91
CA ASN A 106 14.89 7.47 3.29
C ASN A 106 15.21 5.98 3.45
N GLU A 107 14.26 5.18 3.93
CA GLU A 107 14.44 3.73 4.16
C GLU A 107 14.13 2.88 2.91
N SER A 108 13.50 3.46 1.88
CA SER A 108 13.17 2.76 0.63
C SER A 108 14.37 2.64 -0.31
N GLU A 109 15.10 1.53 -0.24
CA GLU A 109 16.31 1.31 -1.03
C GLU A 109 16.04 1.33 -2.55
N ALA A 110 15.06 0.56 -3.02
CA ALA A 110 14.81 0.45 -4.46
C ALA A 110 14.28 1.77 -5.03
N TRP A 111 13.47 2.49 -4.25
CA TRP A 111 13.05 3.85 -4.60
C TRP A 111 14.24 4.79 -4.77
N ARG A 112 15.14 4.85 -3.79
CA ARG A 112 16.30 5.77 -3.85
C ARG A 112 17.26 5.43 -4.98
N LYS A 113 17.48 4.15 -5.26
CA LYS A 113 18.41 3.72 -6.31
C LYS A 113 17.84 3.88 -7.71
N THR A 114 16.54 3.68 -7.89
CA THR A 114 15.97 3.49 -9.25
C THR A 114 14.90 4.51 -9.63
N GLY A 115 14.19 5.10 -8.66
CA GLY A 115 12.95 5.85 -8.91
C GLY A 115 11.83 5.04 -9.58
N GLY A 116 12.01 3.72 -9.78
CA GLY A 116 11.16 2.86 -10.59
C GLY A 116 10.14 2.04 -9.80
N VAL A 117 9.98 2.33 -8.50
CA VAL A 117 9.02 1.64 -7.62
C VAL A 117 8.05 2.63 -6.98
N HIS A 118 7.00 2.11 -6.39
CA HIS A 118 6.17 2.80 -5.42
C HIS A 118 6.47 2.29 -4.02
N ILE A 119 6.27 3.16 -3.04
CA ILE A 119 6.58 2.91 -1.64
C ILE A 119 5.36 3.22 -0.80
N SER A 120 5.07 2.36 0.17
CA SER A 120 4.02 2.56 1.16
C SER A 120 4.50 2.03 2.50
N ALA A 121 4.08 2.68 3.58
CA ALA A 121 4.24 2.14 4.92
C ALA A 121 2.96 2.26 5.72
N ILE A 122 2.76 1.31 6.63
CA ILE A 122 1.72 1.34 7.67
C ILE A 122 2.42 1.53 9.00
N VAL A 123 1.87 2.42 9.81
CA VAL A 123 2.32 2.69 11.17
C VAL A 123 1.23 2.25 12.13
N SER A 124 1.59 1.48 13.14
CA SER A 124 0.66 0.90 14.12
C SER A 124 1.33 0.83 15.50
N GLY A 125 1.15 1.85 16.32
CA GLY A 125 1.97 2.01 17.53
C GLY A 125 3.43 2.25 17.13
N GLU A 126 4.36 1.45 17.65
CA GLU A 126 5.79 1.57 17.35
C GLU A 126 6.20 0.86 16.04
N GLU A 127 5.32 0.03 15.46
CA GLU A 127 5.59 -0.68 14.22
C GLU A 127 5.55 0.28 13.02
N PHE A 128 6.60 0.23 12.20
CA PHE A 128 6.68 0.90 10.91
C PHE A 128 7.04 -0.13 9.84
N ILE A 129 6.06 -0.53 9.03
CA ILE A 129 6.25 -1.58 8.02
C ILE A 129 6.27 -0.94 6.65
N LEU A 130 7.43 -1.00 5.99
CA LEU A 130 7.66 -0.46 4.66
C LEU A 130 7.57 -1.55 3.59
N VAL A 131 6.92 -1.22 2.47
CA VAL A 131 6.82 -2.07 1.29
C VAL A 131 7.14 -1.28 0.04
N GLU A 132 7.88 -1.92 -0.88
CA GLU A 132 8.17 -1.41 -2.21
C GLU A 132 7.55 -2.34 -3.28
N ASP A 133 6.98 -1.75 -4.32
CA ASP A 133 6.54 -2.50 -5.51
C ASP A 133 6.49 -1.60 -6.75
N ILE A 134 6.80 -2.14 -7.93
CA ILE A 134 6.69 -1.40 -9.20
C ILE A 134 5.25 -0.92 -9.50
N ASN A 135 4.24 -1.56 -8.93
CA ASN A 135 2.83 -1.24 -9.08
C ASN A 135 2.24 -0.66 -7.78
N ARG A 136 1.70 0.55 -7.86
CA ARG A 136 1.09 1.28 -6.73
C ARG A 136 -0.08 0.55 -6.03
N HIS A 137 -0.81 -0.31 -6.74
CA HIS A 137 -1.89 -1.10 -6.15
C HIS A 137 -1.30 -2.31 -5.42
N ALA A 138 -0.39 -3.04 -6.09
CA ALA A 138 0.30 -4.17 -5.48
C ALA A 138 1.16 -3.77 -4.27
N CYS A 139 1.71 -2.55 -4.24
CA CYS A 139 2.39 -1.99 -3.08
C CYS A 139 1.46 -1.91 -1.85
N ILE A 140 0.21 -1.44 -2.04
CA ILE A 140 -0.80 -1.43 -0.97
C ILE A 140 -1.25 -2.85 -0.62
N ASP A 141 -1.44 -3.72 -1.62
CA ASP A 141 -1.83 -5.11 -1.37
C ASP A 141 -0.76 -5.82 -0.52
N LYS A 142 0.52 -5.75 -0.89
CA LYS A 142 1.62 -6.29 -0.09
C LYS A 142 1.66 -5.72 1.33
N LEU A 143 1.45 -4.41 1.48
CA LEU A 143 1.38 -3.74 2.78
C LEU A 143 0.27 -4.33 3.67
N LEU A 144 -0.95 -4.44 3.13
CA LEU A 144 -2.08 -5.03 3.83
C LEU A 144 -1.86 -6.51 4.14
N GLY A 145 -1.20 -7.25 3.25
CA GLY A 145 -0.84 -8.65 3.46
C GLY A 145 0.10 -8.83 4.65
N ILE A 146 1.17 -8.04 4.73
CA ILE A 146 2.08 -8.08 5.89
C ILE A 146 1.33 -7.68 7.16
N ALA A 147 0.57 -6.59 7.12
CA ALA A 147 -0.16 -6.08 8.27
C ALA A 147 -1.15 -7.12 8.82
N LEU A 148 -1.85 -7.85 7.93
CA LEU A 148 -2.75 -8.93 8.31
C LEU A 148 -2.00 -10.13 8.89
N LYS A 149 -0.85 -10.53 8.30
CA LYS A 149 0.01 -11.60 8.84
C LYS A 149 0.57 -11.28 10.22
N ARG A 150 0.81 -10.00 10.51
CA ARG A 150 1.29 -9.51 11.82
C ARG A 150 0.16 -9.16 12.79
N SER A 151 -1.11 -9.40 12.42
CA SER A 151 -2.27 -9.08 13.24
C SER A 151 -2.29 -7.62 13.72
N LEU A 152 -1.85 -6.68 12.86
CA LEU A 152 -1.87 -5.26 13.19
C LEU A 152 -3.31 -4.77 13.40
N LYS A 153 -3.49 -3.89 14.39
CA LYS A 153 -4.78 -3.26 14.67
C LYS A 153 -5.02 -2.11 13.69
N PHE A 154 -5.55 -2.42 12.51
CA PHE A 154 -5.80 -1.44 11.44
C PHE A 154 -6.56 -0.19 11.88
N SER A 155 -7.55 -0.33 12.78
CA SER A 155 -8.34 0.79 13.30
C SER A 155 -7.52 1.79 14.12
N ASN A 156 -6.32 1.41 14.54
CA ASN A 156 -5.34 2.23 15.25
C ASN A 156 -4.04 2.36 14.44
N SER A 157 -4.14 2.39 13.12
CA SER A 157 -3.01 2.53 12.20
C SER A 157 -3.22 3.68 11.22
N TYR A 158 -2.14 4.15 10.60
CA TYR A 158 -2.22 5.04 9.43
C TYR A 158 -1.25 4.61 8.34
N VAL A 159 -1.51 5.03 7.10
CA VAL A 159 -0.69 4.69 5.94
C VAL A 159 -0.08 5.94 5.32
N VAL A 160 1.22 5.89 5.02
CA VAL A 160 1.92 6.86 4.18
C VAL A 160 2.35 6.21 2.86
N CYS A 161 2.23 6.89 1.71
CA CYS A 161 2.62 6.31 0.42
C CYS A 161 3.03 7.31 -0.67
N SER A 162 3.74 6.84 -1.71
CA SER A 162 4.23 7.73 -2.79
C SER A 162 3.24 8.03 -3.92
N GLY A 163 2.33 7.11 -4.22
CA GLY A 163 1.48 7.21 -5.42
C GLY A 163 0.19 8.01 -5.23
N ARG A 164 -0.38 8.52 -6.33
CA ARG A 164 -1.70 9.19 -6.35
C ARG A 164 -2.80 8.35 -5.71
N LEU A 165 -3.75 9.02 -5.06
CA LEU A 165 -4.85 8.39 -4.33
C LEU A 165 -6.12 8.35 -5.21
N SER A 166 -6.29 7.27 -5.97
CA SER A 166 -7.50 6.96 -6.71
C SER A 166 -8.52 6.22 -5.84
N GLU A 167 -9.80 6.20 -6.26
CA GLU A 167 -10.85 5.43 -5.59
C GLU A 167 -10.42 3.98 -5.30
N GLY A 168 -9.85 3.27 -6.28
CA GLY A 168 -9.45 1.87 -6.10
C GLY A 168 -8.39 1.64 -5.00
N ARG A 169 -7.48 2.61 -4.76
CA ARG A 169 -6.51 2.51 -3.65
C ARG A 169 -7.17 2.86 -2.32
N VAL A 170 -7.96 3.93 -2.31
CA VAL A 170 -8.71 4.39 -1.14
C VAL A 170 -9.66 3.30 -0.63
N LYS A 171 -10.35 2.58 -1.52
CA LYS A 171 -11.23 1.46 -1.17
C LYS A 171 -10.51 0.33 -0.44
N LYS A 172 -9.27 -0.02 -0.83
CA LYS A 172 -8.49 -1.07 -0.15
C LYS A 172 -8.15 -0.68 1.30
N ILE A 173 -7.80 0.59 1.53
CA ILE A 173 -7.54 1.14 2.87
C ILE A 173 -8.81 1.13 3.73
N ILE A 174 -9.95 1.54 3.16
CA ILE A 174 -11.24 1.49 3.85
C ILE A 174 -11.64 0.04 4.16
N MET A 175 -11.46 -0.88 3.21
CA MET A 175 -11.75 -2.31 3.39
C MET A 175 -10.91 -2.91 4.54
N ALA A 176 -9.68 -2.44 4.71
CA ALA A 176 -8.82 -2.82 5.83
C ALA A 176 -9.25 -2.21 7.17
N GLY A 177 -10.04 -1.13 7.17
CA GLY A 177 -10.41 -0.40 8.39
C GLY A 177 -9.36 0.60 8.86
N VAL A 178 -8.42 0.98 8.00
CA VAL A 178 -7.39 1.98 8.33
C VAL A 178 -8.00 3.39 8.26
N PRO A 179 -7.91 4.22 9.32
CA PRO A 179 -8.56 5.54 9.38
C PRO A 179 -7.88 6.67 8.63
N ILE A 180 -6.58 6.57 8.35
CA ILE A 180 -5.81 7.65 7.74
C ILE A 180 -4.95 7.10 6.60
N ILE A 181 -5.01 7.75 5.44
CA ILE A 181 -4.01 7.61 4.38
C ILE A 181 -3.47 8.97 3.96
N ALA A 182 -2.15 9.08 3.91
CA ALA A 182 -1.43 10.25 3.49
C ALA A 182 -0.49 9.93 2.32
N SER A 183 -0.38 10.83 1.35
CA SER A 183 0.51 10.65 0.20
C SER A 183 1.34 11.89 -0.12
N MET A 184 2.58 11.69 -0.57
CA MET A 184 3.39 12.78 -1.15
C MET A 184 2.85 13.26 -2.52
N ALA A 185 1.99 12.46 -3.17
CA ALA A 185 1.38 12.78 -4.45
C ALA A 185 -0.03 13.39 -4.29
N ALA A 186 -0.58 13.82 -5.42
CA ALA A 186 -1.93 14.36 -5.50
C ALA A 186 -3.00 13.27 -5.28
N PRO A 187 -4.10 13.58 -4.59
CA PRO A 187 -5.29 12.75 -4.65
C PRO A 187 -6.04 12.98 -5.97
N LEU A 188 -6.90 12.03 -6.34
CA LEU A 188 -7.86 12.20 -7.43
C LEU A 188 -9.24 12.52 -6.87
N PHE A 189 -10.08 13.20 -7.64
CA PHE A 189 -11.46 13.52 -7.25
C PHE A 189 -12.23 12.28 -6.75
N SER A 190 -12.15 11.17 -7.49
CA SER A 190 -12.80 9.91 -7.09
C SER A 190 -12.27 9.33 -5.77
N GLY A 191 -10.99 9.56 -5.45
CA GLY A 191 -10.40 9.19 -4.17
C GLY A 191 -10.94 10.03 -3.02
N ILE A 192 -11.02 11.36 -3.22
CA ILE A 192 -11.57 12.30 -2.23
C ILE A 192 -13.03 11.98 -1.94
N GLU A 193 -13.86 11.80 -2.98
CA GLU A 193 -15.28 11.50 -2.82
C GLU A 193 -15.50 10.16 -2.09
N CYS A 194 -14.70 9.14 -2.43
CA CYS A 194 -14.72 7.87 -1.72
C CYS A 194 -14.33 8.03 -0.25
N ALA A 195 -13.27 8.80 0.05
CA ALA A 195 -12.82 9.00 1.41
C ALA A 195 -13.87 9.73 2.27
N LYS A 196 -14.49 10.79 1.74
CA LYS A 196 -15.60 11.51 2.39
C LYS A 196 -16.79 10.58 2.66
N LYS A 197 -17.20 9.80 1.65
CA LYS A 197 -18.35 8.88 1.75
C LYS A 197 -18.20 7.88 2.90
N TYR A 198 -16.99 7.36 3.11
CA TYR A 198 -16.70 6.33 4.10
C TYR A 198 -15.95 6.83 5.33
N GLY A 199 -15.83 8.15 5.54
CA GLY A 199 -15.22 8.72 6.75
C GLY A 199 -13.72 8.47 6.89
N LEU A 200 -13.00 8.22 5.79
CA LEU A 200 -11.54 8.08 5.79
C LEU A 200 -10.87 9.45 5.80
N THR A 201 -9.84 9.64 6.63
CA THR A 201 -8.98 10.82 6.55
C THR A 201 -7.99 10.65 5.41
N LEU A 202 -8.07 11.54 4.42
CA LEU A 202 -7.24 11.48 3.21
C LEU A 202 -6.42 12.75 3.08
N ALA A 203 -5.10 12.59 3.07
CA ALA A 203 -4.16 13.68 2.87
C ALA A 203 -3.27 13.45 1.64
N GLY A 204 -2.95 14.54 0.95
CA GLY A 204 -2.08 14.55 -0.22
C GLY A 204 -1.01 15.62 -0.10
N PHE A 205 -0.07 15.61 -1.06
CA PHE A 205 1.03 16.57 -1.11
C PHE A 205 1.84 16.67 0.19
N VAL A 206 2.02 15.55 0.90
CA VAL A 206 2.91 15.49 2.08
C VAL A 206 4.36 15.55 1.64
N ARG A 207 4.93 16.76 1.66
CA ARG A 207 6.31 17.04 1.25
C ARG A 207 6.73 18.41 1.73
N ASN A 208 8.03 18.63 1.90
CA ASN A 208 8.61 19.92 2.29
C ASN A 208 7.97 20.49 3.57
N GLY A 209 7.69 19.61 4.55
CA GLY A 209 7.06 19.99 5.81
C GLY A 209 5.60 20.46 5.71
N LYS A 210 4.93 20.23 4.57
CA LYS A 210 3.54 20.63 4.33
C LYS A 210 2.68 19.41 4.02
N ILE A 211 1.37 19.57 4.22
CA ILE A 211 0.34 18.54 4.04
C ILE A 211 -1.00 19.21 3.70
N ASN A 212 -1.74 18.62 2.77
CA ASN A 212 -3.09 19.05 2.42
C ASN A 212 -4.08 17.95 2.82
N ILE A 213 -5.05 18.25 3.67
CA ILE A 213 -6.09 17.30 4.09
C ILE A 213 -7.37 17.56 3.29
N TYR A 214 -7.95 16.50 2.70
CA TYR A 214 -9.10 16.59 1.80
C TYR A 214 -10.39 15.97 2.36
N SER A 215 -10.30 15.20 3.45
CA SER A 215 -11.45 14.61 4.15
C SER A 215 -11.10 14.31 5.61
N CYS A 216 -12.11 14.37 6.48
CA CYS A 216 -12.04 14.00 7.91
C CYS A 216 -10.78 14.54 8.64
N PRO A 217 -10.57 15.87 8.68
CA PRO A 217 -9.36 16.47 9.23
C PRO A 217 -9.19 16.27 10.74
N GLU A 218 -10.24 15.90 11.46
CA GLU A 218 -10.24 15.71 12.92
C GLU A 218 -9.19 14.69 13.42
N ARG A 219 -8.73 13.77 12.57
CA ARG A 219 -7.71 12.76 12.91
C ARG A 219 -6.26 13.18 12.65
N ILE A 220 -6.03 14.34 12.01
CA ILE A 220 -4.69 14.91 11.83
C ILE A 220 -4.68 16.32 12.42
N ARG A 221 -4.14 16.46 13.62
CA ARG A 221 -4.06 17.73 14.35
C ARG A 221 -2.86 17.71 15.30
N ASN A 222 -2.32 18.87 15.63
CA ASN A 222 -1.38 18.96 16.75
C ASN A 222 -2.10 18.63 18.06
N GLU A 223 -1.38 18.08 19.02
CA GLU A 223 -1.85 18.05 20.40
C GLU A 223 -2.08 19.51 20.86
N VAL A 224 -3.17 19.72 21.59
CA VAL A 224 -3.54 21.02 22.17
C VAL A 224 -2.73 21.23 23.44
#